data_AF-A0A1Z5SCN9-F1
#
_entry.id   AF-A0A1Z5SCN9-F1
#
_cell.length_a   1.000
_cell.length_b   1.000
_cell.length_c   1.000
_cell.angle_alpha   90.00
_cell.angle_beta   90.00
_cell.angle_gamma   90.00
#
_symmetry.space_group_name_H-M   'P 1'
#
loop_
_entity.id
_entity.type
_entity.pdbx_description
1 polymer ?
#
loop_
_entity_poly.entity_id
_entity_poly.type
_entity_poly.pdbx_seq_one_letter_code
_entity_poly.pdbx_strand_id
1 'polypeptide(L)'
;MQKTTLYILYWPLLIGVIGIVYFYALIFGLPFISVPILAVIFIWPYYTLKAINTDDKPLSLLTFSLVLLAISLMGQKMILLSEKHGVWDTWAMWNMHAKYLMDGDNWSVLFKNTEAAHTDYPLLLPANIGFFSKLSGNMVISSYAFHLIITILIPVLIFVQTQSNNILFAAIGLFWLSTNDYFLGIAAYQLADNLTGFLLLCAMVCMDNVATDKRYIIFATAILGLCMWTKNEGILIAALFVLFYYKPLLQKEHIRYSIAGIGLPLITLLVFKICYAPNNDIVAGQSSDTLHKLLSLQRYDIVFTALKKLVLDNYYTLICLVALHLLIRIITKRMPDKRVLFVLALCACYCIVYVITPQDLNWHLFTSQNRLLHQLIPATTYALIMVYADTINFRFRTAFASNP
;
A
#
# COMPACT_ATOMS: atom_id res chain seq x y z
N MET A 1 20.04 4.43 3.18
CA MET A 1 19.19 3.40 2.55
C MET A 1 20.02 2.56 1.58
N GLN A 2 19.81 1.25 1.46
CA GLN A 2 20.51 0.42 0.46
C GLN A 2 20.04 0.77 -0.97
N LYS A 3 20.92 0.69 -1.97
CA LYS A 3 20.55 0.96 -3.38
C LYS A 3 19.46 0.03 -3.89
N THR A 4 19.45 -1.23 -3.44
CA THR A 4 18.39 -2.19 -3.75
C THR A 4 17.02 -1.71 -3.25
N THR A 5 16.93 -1.15 -2.04
CA THR A 5 15.70 -0.51 -1.55
C THR A 5 15.25 0.61 -2.49
N LEU A 6 16.19 1.43 -2.97
CA LEU A 6 15.86 2.55 -3.86
C LEU A 6 15.31 2.05 -5.20
N TYR A 7 15.84 0.96 -5.75
CA TYR A 7 15.29 0.34 -6.95
C TYR A 7 13.87 -0.17 -6.75
N ILE A 8 13.57 -0.77 -5.60
CA ILE A 8 12.21 -1.20 -5.27
C ILE A 8 11.27 0.02 -5.15
N LEU A 9 11.75 1.12 -4.55
CA LEU A 9 10.97 2.37 -4.41
C LEU A 9 10.78 3.14 -5.73
N TYR A 10 11.62 2.93 -6.74
CA TYR A 10 11.36 3.47 -8.09
C TYR A 10 10.22 2.75 -8.78
N TRP A 11 9.95 1.48 -8.46
CA TRP A 11 8.89 0.72 -9.09
C TRP A 11 7.50 1.36 -8.91
N PRO A 12 7.01 1.70 -7.70
CA PRO A 12 5.73 2.38 -7.53
C PRO A 12 5.68 3.75 -8.21
N LEU A 13 6.81 4.47 -8.29
CA LEU A 13 6.86 5.73 -9.04
C LEU A 13 6.71 5.52 -10.55
N LEU A 14 7.38 4.50 -11.09
CA LEU A 14 7.30 4.16 -12.51
C LEU A 14 5.87 3.77 -12.90
N ILE A 15 5.25 2.83 -12.19
CA ILE A 15 3.85 2.44 -12.46
C ILE A 15 2.87 3.57 -12.16
N GLY A 16 3.20 4.43 -11.18
CA GLY A 16 2.45 5.64 -10.88
C GLY A 16 2.41 6.61 -12.07
N VAL A 17 3.59 6.93 -12.59
CA VAL A 17 3.74 7.80 -13.76
C VAL A 17 3.09 7.18 -15.00
N ILE A 18 3.29 5.88 -15.27
CA ILE A 18 2.65 5.19 -16.40
C ILE A 18 1.13 5.31 -16.30
N GLY A 19 0.54 5.01 -15.13
CA GLY A 19 -0.90 5.09 -14.93
C GLY A 19 -1.46 6.51 -15.09
N ILE A 20 -0.75 7.52 -14.56
CA ILE A 20 -1.13 8.93 -14.69
C ILE A 20 -1.05 9.39 -16.16
N VAL A 21 0.08 9.11 -16.83
CA VAL A 21 0.28 9.50 -18.24
C VAL A 21 -0.73 8.78 -19.13
N TYR A 22 -1.02 7.50 -18.87
CA TYR A 22 -2.03 6.76 -19.62
C TYR A 22 -3.41 7.38 -19.48
N PHE A 23 -3.80 7.76 -18.26
CA PHE A 23 -5.05 8.46 -18.02
C PHE A 23 -5.13 9.79 -18.78
N TYR A 24 -4.09 10.62 -18.74
CA TYR A 24 -4.07 11.87 -19.52
C TYR A 24 -4.04 11.64 -21.03
N ALA A 25 -3.38 10.58 -21.50
CA ALA A 25 -3.41 10.21 -22.92
C ALA A 25 -4.84 9.89 -23.37
N LEU A 26 -5.64 9.23 -22.53
CA LEU A 26 -7.06 8.96 -22.79
C LEU A 26 -7.91 10.25 -22.79
N ILE A 27 -7.63 11.18 -21.88
CA ILE A 27 -8.33 12.49 -21.83
C ILE A 27 -8.07 13.31 -23.09
N PHE A 28 -6.81 13.39 -23.51
CA PHE A 28 -6.39 14.26 -24.61
C PHE A 28 -6.37 13.57 -25.98
N GLY A 29 -6.82 12.31 -26.07
CA GLY A 29 -6.80 11.54 -27.31
C GLY A 29 -5.38 11.34 -27.88
N LEU A 30 -4.37 11.23 -27.01
CA LEU A 30 -2.98 11.06 -27.45
C LEU A 30 -2.75 9.63 -27.98
N PRO A 31 -1.88 9.46 -28.99
CA PRO A 31 -1.50 8.13 -29.46
C PRO A 31 -0.92 7.27 -28.33
N PHE A 32 -1.28 5.99 -28.29
CA PHE A 32 -0.82 5.05 -27.25
C PHE A 32 0.72 5.03 -27.09
N ILE A 33 1.46 5.17 -28.18
CA ILE A 33 2.94 5.19 -28.17
C ILE A 33 3.54 6.39 -27.42
N SER A 34 2.77 7.46 -27.19
CA SER A 34 3.22 8.62 -26.42
C SER A 34 3.40 8.29 -24.94
N VAL A 35 2.68 7.30 -24.41
CA VAL A 35 2.68 6.95 -22.99
C VAL A 35 4.06 6.55 -22.48
N PRO A 36 4.78 5.57 -23.07
CA PRO A 36 6.12 5.22 -22.60
C PRO A 36 7.11 6.38 -22.75
N ILE A 37 6.99 7.20 -23.80
CA ILE A 37 7.88 8.36 -24.04
C ILE A 37 7.71 9.39 -22.92
N LEU A 38 6.46 9.81 -22.67
CA LEU A 38 6.13 10.75 -21.61
C LEU A 38 6.46 10.18 -20.23
N ALA A 39 6.22 8.88 -20.00
CA ALA A 39 6.56 8.25 -18.74
C ALA A 39 8.07 8.31 -18.45
N VAL A 40 8.93 8.08 -19.45
CA VAL A 40 10.38 8.24 -19.32
C VAL A 40 10.76 9.68 -18.96
N ILE A 41 10.11 10.68 -19.58
CA ILE A 41 10.36 12.10 -19.28
C ILE A 41 9.97 12.43 -17.84
N PHE A 42 8.80 11.97 -17.37
CA PHE A 42 8.31 12.27 -16.02
C PHE A 42 9.04 11.49 -14.91
N ILE A 43 9.57 10.30 -15.20
CA ILE A 43 10.36 9.52 -14.23
C ILE A 43 11.82 9.99 -14.16
N TRP A 44 12.33 10.63 -15.21
CA TRP A 44 13.72 11.08 -15.30
C TRP A 44 14.19 11.92 -14.09
N PRO A 45 13.43 12.93 -13.60
CA PRO A 45 13.81 13.69 -12.42
C PRO A 45 14.05 12.79 -11.20
N TYR A 46 13.18 11.80 -10.98
CA TYR A 46 13.35 10.84 -9.87
C TYR A 46 14.62 10.01 -10.03
N TYR A 47 14.93 9.57 -11.25
CA TYR A 47 16.20 8.88 -11.53
C TYR A 47 17.43 9.77 -11.34
N THR A 48 17.35 11.08 -11.59
CA THR A 48 18.48 11.99 -11.33
C THR A 48 18.72 12.21 -9.84
N LEU A 49 17.72 11.97 -8.97
CA LEU A 49 17.90 11.95 -7.52
C LEU A 49 18.73 10.75 -7.03
N LYS A 50 19.07 9.79 -7.91
CA LYS A 50 19.89 8.60 -7.66
C LYS A 50 21.33 8.90 -7.20
N ALA A 51 21.79 10.15 -7.26
CA ALA A 51 23.03 10.61 -6.62
C ALA A 51 22.91 10.65 -5.08
N ILE A 52 22.57 9.50 -4.50
CA ILE A 52 22.70 9.21 -3.08
C ILE A 52 23.96 8.34 -3.01
N ASN A 53 25.01 8.83 -2.36
CA ASN A 53 26.24 8.06 -2.12
C ASN A 53 25.88 6.80 -1.34
N THR A 54 25.73 5.69 -2.05
CA THR A 54 25.59 4.37 -1.45
C THR A 54 26.88 3.62 -1.74
N ASP A 55 27.78 3.57 -0.76
CA ASP A 55 28.83 2.56 -0.74
C ASP A 55 28.16 1.19 -0.61
N ASP A 56 27.89 0.56 -1.75
CA ASP A 56 27.21 -0.73 -1.77
C ASP A 56 28.21 -1.86 -1.61
N LYS A 57 27.94 -2.73 -0.65
CA LYS A 57 28.46 -4.10 -0.67
C LYS A 57 27.54 -4.94 -1.54
N PRO A 58 28.07 -5.82 -2.40
CA PRO A 58 27.23 -6.77 -3.13
C PRO A 58 26.40 -7.60 -2.15
N LEU A 59 25.18 -7.98 -2.55
CA LEU A 59 24.35 -8.89 -1.74
C LEU A 59 25.12 -10.17 -1.49
N SER A 60 25.16 -10.63 -0.23
CA SER A 60 25.80 -11.90 0.08
C SER A 60 25.08 -13.05 -0.62
N LEU A 61 25.79 -14.14 -0.91
CA LEU A 61 25.18 -15.34 -1.51
C LEU A 61 24.01 -15.84 -0.66
N LEU A 62 24.13 -15.79 0.67
CA LEU A 62 23.04 -16.14 1.58
C LEU A 62 21.81 -15.24 1.36
N THR A 63 22.01 -13.92 1.34
CA THR A 63 20.95 -12.93 1.10
C THR A 63 20.23 -13.20 -0.21
N PHE A 64 20.99 -13.45 -1.28
CA PHE A 64 20.44 -13.76 -2.59
C PHE A 64 19.62 -15.07 -2.58
N SER A 65 20.16 -16.13 -1.98
CA SER A 65 19.48 -17.42 -1.87
C SER A 65 18.18 -17.36 -1.07
N LEU A 66 18.14 -16.60 0.04
CA LEU A 66 16.92 -16.42 0.84
C LEU A 66 15.82 -15.73 0.01
N VAL A 67 16.17 -14.67 -0.71
CA VAL A 67 15.22 -13.94 -1.58
C VAL A 67 14.74 -14.81 -2.73
N LEU A 68 15.63 -15.55 -3.38
CA LEU A 68 15.26 -16.43 -4.50
C LEU A 68 14.32 -17.55 -4.04
N LEU A 69 14.60 -18.18 -2.89
CA LEU A 69 13.72 -19.19 -2.31
C LEU A 69 12.34 -18.60 -1.98
N ALA A 70 12.29 -17.44 -1.35
CA ALA A 70 11.04 -16.75 -1.05
C ALA A 70 10.21 -16.45 -2.31
N ILE A 71 10.85 -15.93 -3.36
CA ILE A 71 10.20 -15.67 -4.65
C ILE A 71 9.65 -16.96 -5.27
N SER A 72 10.42 -18.05 -5.24
CA SER A 72 9.98 -19.34 -5.78
C SER A 72 8.75 -19.88 -5.06
N LEU A 73 8.75 -19.84 -3.72
CA LEU A 73 7.61 -20.29 -2.89
C LEU A 73 6.36 -19.46 -3.18
N MET A 74 6.50 -18.13 -3.26
CA MET A 74 5.40 -17.23 -3.55
C MET A 74 4.84 -17.44 -4.96
N GLY A 75 5.71 -17.57 -5.96
CA GLY A 75 5.30 -17.83 -7.35
C GLY A 75 4.47 -19.11 -7.46
N GLN A 76 4.95 -20.21 -6.87
CA GLN A 76 4.21 -21.47 -6.87
C GLN A 76 2.84 -21.34 -6.19
N LYS A 77 2.78 -20.77 -4.98
CA LYS A 77 1.51 -20.58 -4.26
C LYS A 77 0.55 -19.66 -4.98
N MET A 78 1.03 -18.53 -5.51
CA MET A 78 0.20 -17.58 -6.26
C MET A 78 -0.40 -18.22 -7.51
N ILE A 79 0.33 -19.06 -8.24
CA ILE A 79 -0.23 -19.80 -9.39
C ILE A 79 -1.39 -20.70 -8.95
N LEU A 80 -1.25 -21.40 -7.83
CA LEU A 80 -2.27 -22.33 -7.32
C LEU A 80 -3.52 -21.62 -6.78
N LEU A 81 -3.35 -20.43 -6.18
CA LEU A 81 -4.43 -19.68 -5.54
C LEU A 81 -5.15 -18.71 -6.49
N SER A 82 -4.55 -18.40 -7.65
CA SER A 82 -5.09 -17.37 -8.54
C SER A 82 -6.26 -17.87 -9.37
N GLU A 83 -7.32 -17.07 -9.39
CA GLU A 83 -8.42 -17.24 -10.32
C GLU A 83 -8.15 -16.47 -11.62
N LYS A 84 -8.59 -17.01 -12.76
CA LYS A 84 -8.34 -16.46 -14.09
C LYS A 84 -8.68 -14.97 -14.22
N HIS A 85 -9.76 -14.52 -13.59
CA HIS A 85 -10.23 -13.13 -13.66
C HIS A 85 -10.20 -12.41 -12.30
N GLY A 86 -9.54 -13.03 -11.30
CA GLY A 86 -9.69 -12.66 -9.90
C GLY A 86 -11.10 -12.96 -9.38
N VAL A 87 -11.39 -12.45 -8.18
CA VAL A 87 -12.70 -12.61 -7.52
C VAL A 87 -13.74 -11.61 -8.05
N TRP A 88 -14.97 -11.69 -7.54
CA TRP A 88 -16.09 -10.83 -7.96
C TRP A 88 -15.73 -9.34 -8.03
N ASP A 89 -15.15 -8.79 -6.97
CA ASP A 89 -14.71 -7.38 -6.91
C ASP A 89 -13.71 -7.03 -8.02
N THR A 90 -12.81 -7.95 -8.34
CA THR A 90 -11.81 -7.75 -9.38
C THR A 90 -12.44 -7.67 -10.74
N TRP A 91 -13.34 -8.62 -11.04
CA TRP A 91 -14.05 -8.59 -12.31
C TRP A 91 -14.98 -7.38 -12.41
N ALA A 92 -15.73 -7.06 -11.36
CA ALA A 92 -16.76 -6.02 -11.35
C ALA A 92 -16.20 -4.60 -11.24
N MET A 93 -15.02 -4.40 -10.68
CA MET A 93 -14.38 -3.09 -10.55
C MET A 93 -13.07 -3.02 -11.34
N TRP A 94 -12.00 -3.66 -10.86
CA TRP A 94 -10.64 -3.38 -11.32
C TRP A 94 -10.38 -3.78 -12.78
N ASN A 95 -10.69 -5.03 -13.15
CA ASN A 95 -10.49 -5.55 -14.50
C ASN A 95 -11.53 -5.02 -15.48
N MET A 96 -12.77 -4.75 -15.04
CA MET A 96 -13.75 -4.08 -15.88
C MET A 96 -13.31 -2.65 -16.22
N HIS A 97 -12.88 -1.87 -15.24
CA HIS A 97 -12.36 -0.52 -15.48
C HIS A 97 -11.18 -0.58 -16.44
N ALA A 98 -10.23 -1.49 -16.22
CA ALA A 98 -9.09 -1.68 -17.12
C ALA A 98 -9.53 -1.96 -18.57
N LYS A 99 -10.56 -2.79 -18.75
CA LYS A 99 -11.14 -3.10 -20.06
C LYS A 99 -11.75 -1.87 -20.75
N TYR A 100 -12.46 -1.01 -20.03
CA TYR A 100 -12.94 0.26 -20.58
C TYR A 100 -11.76 1.17 -20.95
N LEU A 101 -10.74 1.28 -20.11
CA LEU A 101 -9.57 2.11 -20.37
C LEU A 101 -8.75 1.63 -21.57
N MET A 102 -8.89 0.37 -22.02
CA MET A 102 -8.24 -0.11 -23.25
C MET A 102 -8.87 0.47 -24.53
N ASP A 103 -10.17 0.80 -24.47
CA ASP A 103 -10.92 1.45 -25.54
C ASP A 103 -10.67 2.96 -25.51
N GLY A 104 -9.73 3.43 -26.34
CA GLY A 104 -9.29 4.83 -26.32
C GLY A 104 -10.38 5.84 -26.65
N ASP A 105 -11.41 5.44 -27.41
CA ASP A 105 -12.45 6.35 -27.88
C ASP A 105 -13.65 6.36 -26.93
N ASN A 106 -13.96 5.23 -26.28
CA ASN A 106 -15.15 5.07 -25.45
C ASN A 106 -14.85 4.82 -23.97
N TRP A 107 -13.61 5.00 -23.50
CA TRP A 107 -13.23 4.71 -22.11
C TRP A 107 -14.14 5.38 -21.07
N SER A 108 -14.59 6.61 -21.34
CA SER A 108 -15.41 7.40 -20.41
C SER A 108 -16.83 6.87 -20.24
N VAL A 109 -17.30 5.96 -21.11
CA VAL A 109 -18.57 5.24 -20.94
C VAL A 109 -18.59 4.46 -19.62
N LEU A 110 -17.43 4.09 -19.09
CA LEU A 110 -17.25 3.52 -17.76
C LEU A 110 -18.10 4.24 -16.70
N PHE A 111 -18.06 5.58 -16.66
CA PHE A 111 -18.69 6.37 -15.59
C PHE A 111 -20.22 6.39 -15.65
N LYS A 112 -20.83 5.85 -16.72
CA LYS A 112 -22.27 5.66 -16.81
C LYS A 112 -22.75 4.41 -16.05
N ASN A 113 -21.83 3.51 -15.68
CA ASN A 113 -22.15 2.32 -14.88
C ASN A 113 -22.07 2.67 -13.39
N THR A 114 -23.16 3.17 -12.79
CA THR A 114 -23.16 3.71 -11.41
C THR A 114 -23.59 2.71 -10.34
N GLU A 115 -24.23 1.59 -10.70
CA GLU A 115 -24.92 0.73 -9.73
C GLU A 115 -24.00 -0.28 -9.01
N ALA A 116 -23.01 -0.86 -9.71
CA ALA A 116 -22.18 -1.92 -9.15
C ALA A 116 -20.67 -1.78 -9.43
N ALA A 117 -20.29 -0.76 -10.21
CA ALA A 117 -18.94 -0.63 -10.72
C ALA A 117 -18.00 0.20 -9.83
N HIS A 118 -18.52 0.84 -8.76
CA HIS A 118 -17.76 1.76 -7.91
C HIS A 118 -16.91 2.74 -8.75
N THR A 119 -17.55 3.42 -9.70
CA THR A 119 -16.90 4.31 -10.67
C THR A 119 -16.31 5.56 -10.04
N ASP A 120 -16.56 5.79 -8.75
CA ASP A 120 -15.87 6.79 -7.95
C ASP A 120 -14.46 6.35 -7.53
N TYR A 121 -14.09 5.08 -7.67
CA TYR A 121 -12.74 4.64 -7.31
C TYR A 121 -11.67 5.18 -8.27
N PRO A 122 -10.53 5.68 -7.72
CA PRO A 122 -9.38 6.11 -8.50
C PRO A 122 -8.82 5.02 -9.44
N LEU A 123 -8.17 5.45 -10.52
CA LEU A 123 -7.88 4.57 -11.66
C LEU A 123 -6.42 4.08 -11.74
N LEU A 124 -5.56 4.26 -10.74
CA LEU A 124 -4.15 3.86 -10.87
C LEU A 124 -3.97 2.38 -11.24
N LEU A 125 -4.66 1.49 -10.53
CA LEU A 125 -4.61 0.05 -10.80
C LEU A 125 -5.22 -0.28 -12.18
N PRO A 126 -6.49 0.10 -12.47
CA PRO A 126 -7.08 -0.11 -13.79
C PRO A 126 -6.26 0.45 -14.96
N ALA A 127 -5.66 1.64 -14.81
CA ALA A 127 -4.87 2.28 -15.84
C ALA A 127 -3.61 1.47 -16.16
N ASN A 128 -2.92 0.95 -15.14
CA ASN A 128 -1.76 0.10 -15.35
C ASN A 128 -2.15 -1.25 -15.97
N ILE A 129 -3.18 -1.92 -15.47
CA ILE A 129 -3.66 -3.17 -16.06
C ILE A 129 -4.07 -2.93 -17.52
N GLY A 130 -4.86 -1.89 -17.81
CA GLY A 130 -5.30 -1.54 -19.16
C GLY A 130 -4.13 -1.25 -20.11
N PHE A 131 -3.16 -0.45 -19.66
CA PHE A 131 -1.95 -0.13 -20.43
C PHE A 131 -1.16 -1.39 -20.80
N PHE A 132 -0.80 -2.23 -19.82
CA PHE A 132 -0.02 -3.44 -20.07
C PHE A 132 -0.82 -4.51 -20.84
N SER A 133 -2.14 -4.54 -20.67
CA SER A 133 -3.03 -5.41 -21.45
C SER A 133 -3.10 -5.00 -22.91
N LYS A 134 -3.12 -3.70 -23.20
CA LYS A 134 -3.06 -3.17 -24.57
C LYS A 134 -1.71 -3.46 -25.23
N LEU A 135 -0.62 -3.41 -24.46
CA LEU A 135 0.72 -3.74 -24.92
C LEU A 135 0.90 -5.25 -25.19
N SER A 136 0.42 -6.11 -24.30
CA SER A 136 0.61 -7.56 -24.38
C SER A 136 -0.46 -8.29 -25.21
N GLY A 137 -1.62 -7.67 -25.43
CA GLY A 137 -2.81 -8.31 -25.99
C GLY A 137 -3.50 -9.29 -25.02
N ASN A 138 -3.06 -9.40 -23.76
CA ASN A 138 -3.60 -10.37 -22.81
C ASN A 138 -3.80 -9.76 -21.41
N MET A 139 -5.07 -9.50 -21.07
CA MET A 139 -5.44 -8.89 -19.79
C MET A 139 -5.26 -9.83 -18.60
N VAL A 140 -5.50 -11.13 -18.78
CA VAL A 140 -5.34 -12.12 -17.71
C VAL A 140 -3.88 -12.19 -17.26
N ILE A 141 -2.96 -12.30 -18.21
CA ILE A 141 -1.52 -12.36 -17.92
C ILE A 141 -1.05 -11.03 -17.33
N SER A 142 -1.47 -9.90 -17.91
CA SER A 142 -1.06 -8.57 -17.44
C SER A 142 -1.51 -8.31 -16.00
N SER A 143 -2.77 -8.61 -15.67
CA SER A 143 -3.30 -8.48 -14.33
C SER A 143 -2.56 -9.40 -13.35
N TYR A 144 -2.46 -10.69 -13.66
CA TYR A 144 -1.75 -11.65 -12.82
C TYR A 144 -0.29 -11.24 -12.56
N ALA A 145 0.45 -10.89 -13.61
CA ALA A 145 1.85 -10.48 -13.50
C ALA A 145 2.01 -9.21 -12.65
N PHE A 146 1.12 -8.22 -12.82
CA PHE A 146 1.15 -6.99 -12.04
C PHE A 146 0.97 -7.26 -10.55
N HIS A 147 -0.04 -8.06 -10.19
CA HIS A 147 -0.28 -8.43 -8.79
C HIS A 147 0.82 -9.32 -8.22
N LEU A 148 1.35 -10.28 -8.99
CA LEU A 148 2.47 -11.12 -8.57
C LEU A 148 3.71 -10.28 -8.23
N ILE A 149 4.05 -9.29 -9.06
CA ILE A 149 5.19 -8.41 -8.82
C ILE A 149 5.00 -7.65 -7.51
N ILE A 150 3.82 -7.05 -7.28
CA ILE A 150 3.53 -6.32 -6.02
C ILE A 150 3.67 -7.24 -4.82
N THR A 151 3.06 -8.43 -4.89
CA THR A 151 3.15 -9.43 -3.82
C THR A 151 4.60 -9.75 -3.49
N ILE A 152 5.46 -9.95 -4.49
CA ILE A 152 6.90 -10.21 -4.31
C ILE A 152 7.64 -9.01 -3.71
N LEU A 153 7.35 -7.81 -4.18
CA LEU A 153 8.08 -6.60 -3.74
C LEU A 153 7.86 -6.27 -2.27
N ILE A 154 6.69 -6.60 -1.69
CA ILE A 154 6.39 -6.36 -0.27
C ILE A 154 7.40 -7.02 0.68
N PRO A 155 7.53 -8.35 0.75
CA PRO A 155 8.45 -9.01 1.67
C PRO A 155 9.91 -8.74 1.32
N VAL A 156 10.25 -8.59 0.03
CA VAL A 156 11.62 -8.24 -0.39
C VAL A 156 12.00 -6.84 0.09
N LEU A 157 11.10 -5.86 0.03
CA LEU A 157 11.35 -4.52 0.54
C LEU A 157 11.61 -4.54 2.05
N ILE A 158 10.77 -5.26 2.81
CA ILE A 158 10.94 -5.42 4.27
C ILE A 158 12.30 -6.06 4.57
N PHE A 159 12.63 -7.15 3.87
CA PHE A 159 13.87 -7.88 4.06
C PHE A 159 15.11 -7.01 3.78
N VAL A 160 15.17 -6.38 2.60
CA VAL A 160 16.31 -5.55 2.18
C VAL A 160 16.49 -4.35 3.11
N GLN A 161 15.39 -3.76 3.59
CA GLN A 161 15.45 -2.62 4.50
C GLN A 161 15.90 -2.99 5.92
N THR A 162 15.67 -4.22 6.37
CA THR A 162 15.90 -4.63 7.78
C THR A 162 17.07 -5.60 7.97
N GLN A 163 17.57 -6.25 6.91
CA GLN A 163 18.63 -7.27 7.01
C GLN A 163 19.94 -6.74 7.62
N SER A 164 20.27 -5.47 7.38
CA SER A 164 21.48 -4.84 7.93
C SER A 164 21.37 -4.56 9.42
N ASN A 165 20.14 -4.46 9.94
CA ASN A 165 19.91 -4.35 11.37
C ASN A 165 19.99 -5.76 11.96
N ASN A 166 19.21 -6.71 11.43
CA ASN A 166 19.21 -8.08 11.89
C ASN A 166 18.68 -9.04 10.82
N ILE A 167 19.57 -9.86 10.24
CA ILE A 167 19.22 -10.79 9.16
C ILE A 167 18.21 -11.86 9.59
N LEU A 168 18.22 -12.29 10.85
CA LEU A 168 17.29 -13.30 11.34
C LEU A 168 15.86 -12.77 11.34
N PHE A 169 15.63 -11.58 11.91
CA PHE A 169 14.29 -10.97 11.91
C PHE A 169 13.85 -10.56 10.51
N ALA A 170 14.77 -10.08 9.68
CA ALA A 170 14.48 -9.82 8.27
C ALA A 170 14.01 -11.09 7.56
N ALA A 171 14.70 -12.21 7.73
CA ALA A 171 14.36 -13.50 7.14
C ALA A 171 13.03 -14.05 7.69
N ILE A 172 12.75 -13.89 8.98
CA ILE A 172 11.45 -14.24 9.57
C ILE A 172 10.33 -13.45 8.90
N GLY A 173 10.48 -12.12 8.74
CA GLY A 173 9.49 -11.29 8.04
C GLY A 173 9.29 -11.70 6.58
N LEU A 174 10.39 -11.99 5.87
CA LEU A 174 10.38 -12.49 4.50
C LEU A 174 9.58 -13.78 4.39
N PHE A 175 9.98 -14.83 5.12
CA PHE A 175 9.34 -16.15 5.01
C PHE A 175 7.93 -16.19 5.58
N TRP A 176 7.65 -15.44 6.65
CA TRP A 176 6.29 -15.34 7.18
C TRP A 176 5.32 -14.86 6.09
N LEU A 177 5.64 -13.77 5.39
CA LEU A 177 4.81 -13.29 4.27
C LEU A 177 4.82 -14.24 3.08
N SER A 178 5.99 -14.77 2.70
CA SER A 178 6.13 -15.65 1.53
C SER A 178 5.47 -17.02 1.68
N THR A 179 5.05 -17.40 2.88
CA THR A 179 4.41 -18.69 3.16
C THR A 179 3.00 -18.58 3.74
N ASN A 180 2.57 -17.38 4.16
CA ASN A 180 1.25 -17.14 4.75
C ASN A 180 0.13 -17.28 3.70
N ASP A 181 -0.68 -18.33 3.83
CA ASP A 181 -1.74 -18.65 2.87
C ASP A 181 -2.81 -17.57 2.78
N TYR A 182 -3.14 -16.90 3.89
CA TYR A 182 -4.14 -15.85 3.90
C TYR A 182 -3.68 -14.59 3.16
N PHE A 183 -2.44 -14.15 3.41
CA PHE A 183 -1.83 -13.02 2.70
C PHE A 183 -1.74 -13.31 1.20
N LEU A 184 -1.22 -14.50 0.83
CA LEU A 184 -1.09 -14.88 -0.57
C LEU A 184 -2.44 -15.10 -1.26
N GLY A 185 -3.44 -15.63 -0.54
CA GLY A 185 -4.81 -15.82 -1.05
C GLY A 185 -5.46 -14.50 -1.43
N ILE A 186 -5.45 -13.50 -0.54
CA ILE A 186 -5.99 -12.17 -0.87
C ILE A 186 -5.17 -11.49 -1.97
N ALA A 187 -3.84 -11.65 -1.97
CA ALA A 187 -3.01 -11.09 -3.02
C ALA A 187 -3.32 -11.71 -4.42
N ALA A 188 -3.67 -13.00 -4.46
CA ALA A 188 -4.09 -13.72 -5.65
C ALA A 188 -5.48 -13.30 -6.17
N TYR A 189 -6.28 -12.64 -5.34
CA TYR A 189 -7.60 -12.11 -5.76
C TYR A 189 -7.50 -10.95 -6.75
N GLN A 190 -6.32 -10.36 -6.96
CA GLN A 190 -6.09 -9.26 -7.90
C GLN A 190 -6.82 -7.96 -7.53
N LEU A 191 -6.85 -7.65 -6.23
CA LEU A 191 -7.52 -6.47 -5.69
C LEU A 191 -6.54 -5.28 -5.50
N ALA A 192 -7.07 -4.07 -5.46
CA ALA A 192 -6.30 -2.85 -5.19
C ALA A 192 -5.70 -2.78 -3.78
N ASP A 193 -6.19 -3.59 -2.84
CA ASP A 193 -5.74 -3.59 -1.44
C ASP A 193 -4.26 -3.97 -1.31
N ASN A 194 -3.77 -4.91 -2.13
CA ASN A 194 -2.37 -5.33 -2.11
C ASN A 194 -1.45 -4.20 -2.62
N LEU A 195 -1.83 -3.51 -3.70
CA LEU A 195 -1.12 -2.31 -4.19
C LEU A 195 -1.14 -1.20 -3.14
N THR A 196 -2.29 -0.96 -2.52
CA THR A 196 -2.46 0.07 -1.48
C THR A 196 -1.56 -0.20 -0.28
N GLY A 197 -1.52 -1.45 0.20
CA GLY A 197 -0.64 -1.87 1.29
C GLY A 197 0.85 -1.75 0.93
N PHE A 198 1.23 -2.08 -0.31
CA PHE A 198 2.59 -1.87 -0.81
C PHE A 198 2.98 -0.39 -0.87
N LEU A 199 2.11 0.49 -1.37
CA LEU A 199 2.36 1.94 -1.42
C LEU A 199 2.49 2.52 0.00
N LEU A 200 1.64 2.09 0.93
CA LEU A 200 1.76 2.49 2.33
C LEU A 200 3.11 2.07 2.93
N LEU A 201 3.53 0.81 2.72
CA LEU A 201 4.84 0.32 3.15
C LEU A 201 5.97 1.18 2.56
N CYS A 202 5.93 1.46 1.27
CA CYS A 202 6.95 2.27 0.61
C CYS A 202 7.03 3.69 1.19
N ALA A 203 5.89 4.32 1.50
CA ALA A 203 5.85 5.63 2.14
C ALA A 203 6.48 5.58 3.55
N MET A 204 6.19 4.54 4.35
CA MET A 204 6.82 4.35 5.67
C MET A 204 8.34 4.19 5.56
N VAL A 205 8.81 3.34 4.64
CA VAL A 205 10.26 3.13 4.40
C VAL A 205 10.92 4.44 3.99
N CYS A 206 10.31 5.23 3.11
CA CYS A 206 10.83 6.55 2.76
C CYS A 206 10.94 7.47 3.99
N MET A 207 9.89 7.54 4.82
CA MET A 207 9.88 8.38 6.01
C MET A 207 10.95 8.00 7.03
N ASP A 208 11.23 6.71 7.18
CA ASP A 208 12.28 6.23 8.08
C ASP A 208 13.69 6.60 7.61
N ASN A 209 13.86 6.94 6.34
CA ASN A 209 15.14 7.37 5.77
C ASN A 209 15.24 8.90 5.63
N VAL A 210 14.22 9.70 5.97
CA VAL A 210 14.23 11.18 5.85
C VAL A 210 15.32 11.86 6.69
N ALA A 211 15.77 11.22 7.78
CA ALA A 211 16.89 11.74 8.56
C ALA A 211 18.22 11.70 7.78
N THR A 212 18.37 10.73 6.87
CA THR A 212 19.58 10.58 6.05
C THR A 212 19.55 11.50 4.84
N ASP A 213 18.38 11.70 4.22
CA ASP A 213 18.22 12.56 3.06
C ASP A 213 16.79 13.11 2.99
N LYS A 214 16.64 14.44 2.94
CA LYS A 214 15.33 15.09 2.85
C LYS A 214 14.61 14.79 1.54
N ARG A 215 15.31 14.37 0.49
CA ARG A 215 14.71 13.98 -0.80
C ARG A 215 13.74 12.80 -0.66
N TYR A 216 13.87 11.96 0.37
CA TYR A 216 12.89 10.91 0.66
C TYR A 216 11.48 11.44 0.96
N ILE A 217 11.34 12.73 1.31
CA ILE A 217 10.04 13.39 1.44
C ILE A 217 9.34 13.45 0.09
N ILE A 218 10.07 13.69 -1.01
CA ILE A 218 9.51 13.69 -2.38
C ILE A 218 8.95 12.29 -2.69
N PHE A 219 9.74 11.25 -2.45
CA PHE A 219 9.31 9.86 -2.68
C PHE A 219 8.10 9.50 -1.82
N ALA A 220 8.14 9.79 -0.51
CA ALA A 220 7.05 9.48 0.41
C ALA A 220 5.75 10.16 -0.03
N THR A 221 5.80 11.46 -0.36
CA THR A 221 4.59 12.22 -0.72
C THR A 221 4.08 11.92 -2.12
N ALA A 222 4.95 11.61 -3.08
CA ALA A 222 4.53 11.07 -4.37
C ALA A 222 3.80 9.73 -4.21
N ILE A 223 4.36 8.81 -3.42
CA ILE A 223 3.77 7.50 -3.15
C ILE A 223 2.45 7.61 -2.38
N LEU A 224 2.33 8.54 -1.42
CA LEU A 224 1.06 8.84 -0.76
C LEU A 224 0.02 9.38 -1.76
N GLY A 225 0.42 10.28 -2.66
CA GLY A 225 -0.46 10.74 -3.73
C GLY A 225 -0.91 9.60 -4.65
N LEU A 226 -0.02 8.65 -4.97
CA LEU A 226 -0.37 7.43 -5.72
C LEU A 226 -1.30 6.51 -4.92
N CYS A 227 -1.14 6.44 -3.59
CA CYS A 227 -2.06 5.72 -2.71
C CYS A 227 -3.47 6.32 -2.81
N MET A 228 -3.58 7.65 -2.77
CA MET A 228 -4.85 8.36 -3.01
C MET A 228 -5.39 8.13 -4.43
N TRP A 229 -4.51 7.95 -5.42
CA TRP A 229 -4.87 7.63 -6.81
C TRP A 229 -5.17 6.13 -7.05
N THR A 230 -5.08 5.28 -6.02
CA THR A 230 -5.33 3.83 -6.13
C THR A 230 -6.71 3.43 -5.64
N LYS A 231 -7.14 3.97 -4.49
CA LYS A 231 -8.38 3.60 -3.80
C LYS A 231 -8.86 4.76 -2.93
N ASN A 232 -10.15 4.84 -2.61
CA ASN A 232 -10.67 5.95 -1.79
C ASN A 232 -10.05 5.98 -0.39
N GLU A 233 -9.78 4.81 0.21
CA GLU A 233 -9.10 4.69 1.51
C GLU A 233 -7.69 5.28 1.49
N GLY A 234 -7.07 5.40 0.32
CA GLY A 234 -5.79 6.09 0.15
C GLY A 234 -5.81 7.54 0.62
N ILE A 235 -6.97 8.23 0.56
CA ILE A 235 -7.14 9.58 1.11
C ILE A 235 -7.02 9.56 2.64
N LEU A 236 -7.71 8.62 3.29
CA LEU A 236 -7.64 8.45 4.75
C LEU A 236 -6.23 8.06 5.19
N ILE A 237 -5.59 7.13 4.47
CA ILE A 237 -4.19 6.74 4.69
C ILE A 237 -3.29 7.98 4.61
N ALA A 238 -3.37 8.76 3.54
CA ALA A 238 -2.54 9.93 3.34
C ALA A 238 -2.77 11.00 4.43
N ALA A 239 -4.03 11.27 4.79
CA ALA A 239 -4.38 12.22 5.84
C ALA A 239 -3.78 11.80 7.18
N LEU A 240 -3.99 10.55 7.61
CA LEU A 240 -3.46 10.06 8.88
C LEU A 240 -1.93 9.99 8.87
N PHE A 241 -1.33 9.66 7.72
CA PHE A 241 0.11 9.64 7.55
C PHE A 241 0.70 11.05 7.73
N VAL A 242 0.08 12.08 7.12
CA VAL A 242 0.47 13.47 7.33
C VAL A 242 0.33 13.86 8.81
N LEU A 243 -0.74 13.44 9.50
CA LEU A 243 -0.91 13.72 10.94
C LEU A 243 0.21 13.09 11.78
N PHE A 244 0.57 11.84 11.54
CA PHE A 244 1.65 11.19 12.27
C PHE A 244 3.01 11.79 11.92
N TYR A 245 3.26 12.09 10.65
CA TYR A 245 4.55 12.57 10.13
C TYR A 245 4.55 14.08 9.84
N TYR A 246 3.72 14.86 10.55
CA TYR A 246 3.53 16.28 10.26
C TYR A 246 4.83 17.09 10.33
N LYS A 247 5.71 16.80 11.29
CA LYS A 247 6.99 17.53 11.46
C LYS A 247 7.84 17.47 10.19
N PRO A 248 8.32 16.30 9.72
CA PRO A 248 9.13 16.26 8.52
C PRO A 248 8.37 16.70 7.25
N LEU A 249 7.04 16.54 7.18
CA LEU A 249 6.27 16.82 5.96
C LEU A 249 5.84 18.28 5.80
N LEU A 250 5.54 18.98 6.90
CA LEU A 250 4.92 20.31 6.90
C LEU A 250 5.82 21.42 7.45
N GLN A 251 7.04 21.09 7.90
CA GLN A 251 8.04 22.10 8.24
C GLN A 251 8.32 23.00 7.02
N LYS A 252 8.44 24.31 7.26
CA LYS A 252 8.62 25.35 6.21
C LYS A 252 9.77 25.04 5.25
N GLU A 253 10.86 24.48 5.76
CA GLU A 253 12.04 24.11 4.96
C GLU A 253 11.81 22.88 4.05
N HIS A 254 10.84 22.03 4.43
CA HIS A 254 10.58 20.75 3.79
C HIS A 254 9.33 20.73 2.91
N ILE A 255 8.40 21.67 3.11
CA ILE A 255 7.10 21.68 2.42
C ILE A 255 7.24 21.68 0.89
N ARG A 256 8.30 22.29 0.35
CA ARG A 256 8.61 22.26 -1.09
C ARG A 256 8.84 20.84 -1.62
N TYR A 257 9.46 19.96 -0.82
CA TYR A 257 9.66 18.56 -1.19
C TYR A 257 8.34 17.80 -1.15
N SER A 258 7.49 18.09 -0.17
CA SER A 258 6.16 17.50 -0.06
C SER A 258 5.27 17.88 -1.25
N ILE A 259 5.27 19.15 -1.64
CA ILE A 259 4.53 19.66 -2.81
C ILE A 259 5.09 19.04 -4.09
N ALA A 260 6.42 18.99 -4.24
CA ALA A 260 7.06 18.41 -5.41
C ALA A 260 6.71 16.93 -5.62
N GLY A 261 6.60 16.15 -4.54
CA GLY A 261 6.21 14.75 -4.61
C GLY A 261 4.72 14.57 -4.87
N ILE A 262 3.85 15.17 -4.05
CA ILE A 262 2.40 14.92 -4.11
C ILE A 262 1.72 15.56 -5.32
N GLY A 263 2.31 16.60 -5.91
CA GLY A 263 1.65 17.49 -6.89
C GLY A 263 1.03 16.74 -8.07
N LEU A 264 1.81 15.94 -8.80
CA LEU A 264 1.32 15.26 -10.00
C LEU A 264 0.20 14.23 -9.68
N PRO A 265 0.36 13.30 -8.72
CA PRO A 265 -0.74 12.39 -8.35
C PRO A 265 -1.98 13.12 -7.81
N LEU A 266 -1.81 14.19 -7.02
CA LEU A 266 -2.92 14.95 -6.47
C LEU A 266 -3.72 15.68 -7.55
N ILE A 267 -3.04 16.35 -8.48
CA ILE A 267 -3.70 16.99 -9.63
C ILE A 267 -4.46 15.95 -10.45
N THR A 268 -3.87 14.77 -10.67
CA THR A 268 -4.54 13.68 -11.40
C THR A 268 -5.81 13.24 -10.68
N LEU A 269 -5.74 13.01 -9.37
CA LEU A 269 -6.90 12.66 -8.56
C LEU A 269 -7.97 13.74 -8.60
N LEU A 270 -7.60 15.03 -8.51
CA LEU A 270 -8.54 16.13 -8.56
C LEU A 270 -9.25 16.23 -9.92
N VAL A 271 -8.51 16.10 -11.03
CA VAL A 271 -9.10 16.05 -12.37
C VAL A 271 -10.10 14.91 -12.48
N PHE A 272 -9.73 13.72 -12.00
CA PHE A 272 -10.65 12.59 -11.97
C PHE A 272 -11.91 12.85 -11.14
N LYS A 273 -11.73 13.30 -9.88
CA LYS A 273 -12.85 13.50 -8.94
C LYS A 273 -13.77 14.64 -9.36
N ILE A 274 -13.26 15.68 -10.01
CA ILE A 274 -14.04 16.84 -10.42
C ILE A 274 -14.73 16.60 -11.77
N CYS A 275 -14.05 15.96 -12.73
CA CYS A 275 -14.55 15.86 -14.10
C CYS A 275 -15.27 14.55 -14.42
N TYR A 276 -15.01 13.46 -13.69
CA TYR A 276 -15.45 12.12 -14.09
C TYR A 276 -16.12 11.31 -12.98
N ALA A 277 -15.58 11.33 -11.77
CA ALA A 277 -16.07 10.48 -10.69
C ALA A 277 -17.46 10.91 -10.20
N PRO A 278 -18.41 9.98 -10.01
CA PRO A 278 -19.62 10.27 -9.25
C PRO A 278 -19.31 10.50 -7.76
N ASN A 279 -20.30 10.99 -7.02
CA ASN A 279 -20.18 11.16 -5.58
C ASN A 279 -19.92 9.81 -4.89
N ASN A 280 -19.02 9.81 -3.91
CA ASN A 280 -18.76 8.62 -3.11
C ASN A 280 -19.99 8.27 -2.26
N ASP A 281 -20.38 7.00 -2.27
CA ASP A 281 -21.57 6.47 -1.62
C ASP A 281 -21.55 6.62 -0.10
N ILE A 282 -20.41 6.39 0.55
CA ILE A 282 -20.25 6.54 2.00
C ILE A 282 -20.46 8.00 2.40
N VAL A 283 -19.86 8.95 1.68
CA VAL A 283 -19.96 10.39 1.97
C VAL A 283 -21.36 10.92 1.61
N ALA A 284 -21.89 10.54 0.46
CA ALA A 284 -23.20 10.98 -0.01
C ALA A 284 -24.35 10.41 0.84
N GLY A 285 -24.16 9.23 1.45
CA GLY A 285 -25.12 8.61 2.35
C GLY A 285 -25.10 9.14 3.78
N GLN A 286 -24.23 10.09 4.12
CA GLN A 286 -24.22 10.71 5.46
C GLN A 286 -25.38 11.69 5.63
N SER A 287 -25.97 11.72 6.82
CA SER A 287 -27.10 12.60 7.15
C SER A 287 -27.12 12.92 8.65
N SER A 288 -28.18 13.57 9.16
CA SER A 288 -28.37 13.75 10.60
C SER A 288 -28.37 12.42 11.38
N ASP A 289 -28.69 11.31 10.71
CA ASP A 289 -28.66 9.96 11.27
C ASP A 289 -27.23 9.46 11.59
N THR A 290 -26.20 10.05 10.99
CA THR A 290 -24.80 9.69 11.26
C THR A 290 -24.45 9.83 12.75
N LEU A 291 -24.99 10.86 13.43
CA LEU A 291 -24.78 11.04 14.86
C LEU A 291 -25.45 9.92 15.67
N HIS A 292 -26.64 9.48 15.27
CA HIS A 292 -27.32 8.35 15.90
C HIS A 292 -26.55 7.04 15.71
N LYS A 293 -25.97 6.81 14.52
CA LYS A 293 -25.08 5.67 14.26
C LYS A 293 -23.82 5.69 15.13
N LEU A 294 -23.19 6.86 15.29
CA LEU A 294 -22.01 7.04 16.15
C LEU A 294 -22.29 6.79 17.64
N LEU A 295 -23.51 7.02 18.11
CA LEU A 295 -23.89 6.79 19.50
C LEU A 295 -24.45 5.37 19.74
N SER A 296 -24.59 4.56 18.69
CA SER A 296 -25.16 3.21 18.79
C SER A 296 -24.13 2.19 19.25
N LEU A 297 -24.16 1.83 20.53
CA LEU A 297 -23.31 0.78 21.11
C LEU A 297 -23.43 -0.57 20.40
N GLN A 298 -24.62 -0.90 19.88
CA GLN A 298 -24.86 -2.13 19.12
C GLN A 298 -23.99 -2.21 17.87
N ARG A 299 -23.77 -1.10 17.17
CA ARG A 299 -22.92 -1.09 15.97
C ARG A 299 -21.46 -1.36 16.31
N TYR A 300 -20.96 -0.82 17.42
CA TYR A 300 -19.62 -1.13 17.91
C TYR A 300 -19.47 -2.61 18.28
N ASP A 301 -20.47 -3.22 18.91
CA ASP A 301 -20.46 -4.64 19.25
C ASP A 301 -20.38 -5.53 18.00
N ILE A 302 -21.16 -5.21 16.95
CA ILE A 302 -21.12 -5.92 15.66
C ILE A 302 -19.74 -5.78 15.01
N VAL A 303 -19.19 -4.56 14.94
CA VAL A 303 -17.86 -4.31 14.35
C VAL A 303 -16.77 -5.03 15.14
N PHE A 304 -16.80 -4.94 16.48
CA PHE A 304 -15.81 -5.59 17.33
C PHE A 304 -15.88 -7.11 17.24
N THR A 305 -17.08 -7.69 17.21
CA THR A 305 -17.27 -9.14 17.05
C THR A 305 -16.74 -9.63 15.72
N ALA A 306 -17.05 -8.93 14.63
CA ALA A 306 -16.56 -9.24 13.30
C ALA A 306 -15.02 -9.13 13.22
N LEU A 307 -14.46 -8.03 13.76
CA LEU A 307 -13.02 -7.80 13.81
C LEU A 307 -12.31 -8.87 14.65
N LYS A 308 -12.83 -9.20 15.83
CA LYS A 308 -12.26 -10.22 16.72
C LYS A 308 -12.20 -11.57 16.00
N LYS A 309 -13.29 -11.99 15.35
CA LYS A 309 -13.34 -13.23 14.59
C LYS A 309 -12.27 -13.23 13.49
N LEU A 310 -12.25 -12.18 12.67
CA LEU A 310 -11.29 -12.05 11.58
C LEU A 310 -9.83 -12.11 12.07
N VAL A 311 -9.54 -11.36 13.14
CA VAL A 311 -8.19 -11.29 13.71
C VAL A 311 -7.75 -12.63 14.28
N LEU A 312 -8.61 -13.33 15.00
CA LEU A 312 -8.30 -14.66 15.55
C LEU A 312 -8.10 -15.70 14.45
N ASP A 313 -8.90 -15.63 13.38
CA ASP A 313 -8.84 -16.61 12.29
C ASP A 313 -7.61 -16.40 11.40
N ASN A 314 -7.23 -15.15 11.10
CA ASN A 314 -6.28 -14.86 10.02
C ASN A 314 -5.10 -13.97 10.41
N TYR A 315 -5.15 -13.26 11.54
CA TYR A 315 -4.13 -12.28 11.95
C TYR A 315 -3.55 -12.54 13.34
N TYR A 316 -3.78 -13.74 13.89
CA TYR A 316 -3.43 -14.09 15.28
C TYR A 316 -1.97 -13.80 15.61
N THR A 317 -1.04 -14.20 14.74
CA THR A 317 0.40 -13.96 14.95
C THR A 317 0.72 -12.46 15.04
N LEU A 318 0.18 -11.63 14.14
CA LEU A 318 0.44 -10.20 14.13
C LEU A 318 -0.14 -9.51 15.36
N ILE A 319 -1.37 -9.85 15.75
CA ILE A 319 -1.98 -9.20 16.92
C ILE A 319 -1.28 -9.60 18.21
N CYS A 320 -0.81 -10.85 18.35
CA CYS A 320 -0.01 -11.28 19.49
C CYS A 320 1.29 -10.50 19.59
N LEU A 321 1.98 -10.27 18.46
CA LEU A 321 3.22 -9.48 18.44
C LEU A 321 2.97 -8.00 18.75
N VAL A 322 1.89 -7.41 18.20
CA VAL A 322 1.49 -6.05 18.56
C VAL A 322 1.16 -5.94 20.04
N ALA A 323 0.36 -6.86 20.59
CA ALA A 323 0.01 -6.89 22.01
C ALA A 323 1.24 -7.07 22.90
N LEU A 324 2.16 -7.96 22.53
CA LEU A 324 3.43 -8.16 23.23
C LEU A 324 4.27 -6.87 23.24
N HIS A 325 4.40 -6.19 22.09
CA HIS A 325 5.10 -4.91 22.03
C HIS A 325 4.43 -3.86 22.92
N LEU A 326 3.11 -3.71 22.87
CA LEU A 326 2.39 -2.77 23.73
C LEU A 326 2.61 -3.10 25.22
N LEU A 327 2.53 -4.37 25.60
CA LEU A 327 2.78 -4.83 26.97
C LEU A 327 4.21 -4.49 27.43
N ILE A 328 5.22 -4.78 26.61
CA ILE A 328 6.62 -4.42 26.90
C ILE A 328 6.75 -2.91 27.08
N ARG A 329 6.07 -2.10 26.27
CA ARG A 329 6.12 -0.63 26.34
C ARG A 329 5.44 -0.08 27.59
N ILE A 330 4.31 -0.66 27.99
CA ILE A 330 3.63 -0.37 29.25
C ILE A 330 4.54 -0.69 30.44
N ILE A 331 5.11 -1.90 30.49
CA ILE A 331 6.01 -2.33 31.58
C ILE A 331 7.25 -1.45 31.66
N THR A 332 7.83 -1.09 30.52
CA THR A 332 9.02 -0.22 30.45
C THR A 332 8.70 1.26 30.58
N LYS A 333 7.43 1.65 30.73
CA LYS A 333 6.95 3.04 30.78
C LYS A 333 7.45 3.90 29.61
N ARG A 334 7.51 3.32 28.41
CA ARG A 334 7.94 4.00 27.18
C ARG A 334 6.78 4.11 26.21
N MET A 335 6.78 5.16 25.39
CA MET A 335 5.83 5.27 24.29
C MET A 335 6.01 4.12 23.29
N PRO A 336 4.93 3.54 22.76
CA PRO A 336 5.02 2.57 21.69
C PRO A 336 5.65 3.19 20.43
N ASP A 337 6.25 2.33 19.61
CA ASP A 337 6.80 2.72 18.33
C ASP A 337 5.77 3.45 17.47
N LYS A 338 6.19 4.56 16.86
CA LYS A 338 5.33 5.45 16.08
C LYS A 338 4.65 4.73 14.91
N ARG A 339 5.34 3.78 14.27
CA ARG A 339 4.83 3.01 13.13
C ARG A 339 3.70 2.09 13.58
N VAL A 340 3.85 1.44 14.73
CA VAL A 340 2.81 0.61 15.33
C VAL A 340 1.59 1.45 15.71
N LEU A 341 1.81 2.61 16.36
CA LEU A 341 0.72 3.53 16.70
C LEU A 341 -0.02 4.04 15.46
N PHE A 342 0.69 4.33 14.38
CA PHE A 342 0.11 4.75 13.12
C PHE A 342 -0.81 3.66 12.54
N VAL A 343 -0.36 2.41 12.48
CA VAL A 343 -1.19 1.31 11.95
C VAL A 343 -2.39 1.02 12.83
N LEU A 344 -2.25 1.11 14.17
CA LEU A 344 -3.37 0.98 15.10
C LEU A 344 -4.39 2.09 14.94
N ALA A 345 -3.93 3.34 14.77
CA ALA A 345 -4.81 4.47 14.49
C ALA A 345 -5.55 4.30 13.16
N LEU A 346 -4.88 3.79 12.12
CA LEU A 346 -5.51 3.52 10.83
C LEU A 346 -6.58 2.42 10.93
N CYS A 347 -6.29 1.35 11.66
CA CYS A 347 -7.26 0.29 11.97
C CYS A 347 -8.48 0.85 12.74
N ALA A 348 -8.26 1.75 13.70
CA ALA A 348 -9.35 2.41 14.42
C ALA A 348 -10.20 3.29 13.51
N CYS A 349 -9.59 4.06 12.59
CA CYS A 349 -10.32 4.84 11.59
C CYS A 349 -11.19 3.95 10.70
N TYR A 350 -10.69 2.79 10.26
CA TYR A 350 -11.47 1.82 9.50
C TYR A 350 -12.68 1.28 10.29
N CYS A 351 -12.51 0.98 11.57
CA CYS A 351 -13.62 0.57 12.43
C CYS A 351 -14.68 1.68 12.52
N ILE A 352 -14.26 2.95 12.63
CA ILE A 352 -15.19 4.09 12.67
C ILE A 352 -15.96 4.21 11.35
N VAL A 353 -15.32 3.99 10.20
CA VAL A 353 -16.01 3.97 8.89
C VAL A 353 -17.12 2.93 8.86
N TYR A 354 -16.90 1.73 9.41
CA TYR A 354 -17.96 0.74 9.56
C TYR A 354 -19.07 1.20 10.53
N VAL A 355 -18.72 1.81 11.67
CA VAL A 355 -19.74 2.32 12.59
C VAL A 355 -20.66 3.33 11.89
N ILE A 356 -20.11 4.24 11.09
CA ILE A 356 -20.89 5.29 10.41
C ILE A 356 -21.43 4.91 9.03
N THR A 357 -21.21 3.67 8.58
CA THR A 357 -21.62 3.28 7.22
C THR A 357 -23.13 3.46 7.00
N PRO A 358 -23.55 4.06 5.87
CA PRO A 358 -24.97 4.16 5.51
C PRO A 358 -25.54 2.81 5.05
N GLN A 359 -24.68 1.90 4.59
CA GLN A 359 -25.05 0.55 4.14
C GLN A 359 -25.45 -0.37 5.29
N ASP A 360 -26.03 -1.54 4.98
CA ASP A 360 -26.20 -2.61 5.95
C ASP A 360 -24.85 -3.01 6.54
N LEU A 361 -24.74 -2.96 7.87
CA LEU A 361 -23.47 -3.12 8.57
C LEU A 361 -22.90 -4.53 8.41
N ASN A 362 -23.75 -5.54 8.48
CA ASN A 362 -23.32 -6.94 8.38
C ASN A 362 -22.82 -7.25 6.97
N TRP A 363 -23.56 -6.83 5.95
CA TRP A 363 -23.17 -6.96 4.55
C TRP A 363 -21.87 -6.21 4.26
N HIS A 364 -21.74 -4.96 4.73
CA HIS A 364 -20.55 -4.15 4.49
C HIS A 364 -19.31 -4.78 5.15
N LEU A 365 -19.44 -5.25 6.40
CA LEU A 365 -18.37 -5.98 7.06
C LEU A 365 -18.03 -7.26 6.29
N PHE A 366 -19.01 -8.11 5.99
CA PHE A 366 -18.82 -9.40 5.32
C PHE A 366 -18.06 -9.27 3.99
N THR A 367 -18.35 -8.24 3.20
CA THR A 367 -17.79 -8.04 1.85
C THR A 367 -16.44 -7.32 1.82
N SER A 368 -16.08 -6.55 2.86
CA SER A 368 -14.92 -5.64 2.78
C SER A 368 -13.86 -5.80 3.87
N GLN A 369 -14.19 -6.33 5.06
CA GLN A 369 -13.29 -6.29 6.22
C GLN A 369 -11.95 -6.99 6.00
N ASN A 370 -11.95 -8.13 5.30
CA ASN A 370 -10.74 -8.91 5.02
C ASN A 370 -9.77 -8.10 4.15
N ARG A 371 -10.31 -7.42 3.13
CA ARG A 371 -9.55 -6.59 2.19
C ARG A 371 -8.98 -5.36 2.89
N LEU A 372 -9.78 -4.74 3.75
CA LEU A 372 -9.41 -3.52 4.45
C LEU A 372 -8.31 -3.74 5.51
N LEU A 373 -8.28 -4.90 6.18
CA LEU A 373 -7.17 -5.26 7.07
C LEU A 373 -5.96 -5.82 6.31
N HIS A 374 -6.14 -6.45 5.15
CA HIS A 374 -5.04 -6.99 4.35
C HIS A 374 -4.02 -5.91 3.97
N GLN A 375 -4.46 -4.73 3.56
CA GLN A 375 -3.57 -3.59 3.26
C GLN A 375 -2.73 -3.10 4.46
N LEU A 376 -3.08 -3.48 5.71
CA LEU A 376 -2.29 -3.16 6.90
C LEU A 376 -1.17 -4.16 7.17
N ILE A 377 -1.23 -5.37 6.59
CA ILE A 377 -0.25 -6.45 6.82
C ILE A 377 1.19 -5.97 6.51
N PRO A 378 1.50 -5.38 5.33
CA PRO A 378 2.86 -4.98 4.99
C PRO A 378 3.46 -4.00 6.00
N ALA A 379 2.69 -2.96 6.35
CA ALA A 379 3.09 -1.92 7.30
C ALA A 379 3.27 -2.47 8.73
N THR A 380 2.36 -3.35 9.16
CA THR A 380 2.44 -3.99 10.49
C THR A 380 3.68 -4.86 10.61
N THR A 381 3.90 -5.74 9.63
CA THR A 381 5.08 -6.62 9.60
C THR A 381 6.36 -5.79 9.60
N TYR A 382 6.45 -4.77 8.75
CA TYR A 382 7.61 -3.89 8.73
C TYR A 382 7.87 -3.20 10.09
N ALA A 383 6.82 -2.63 10.70
CA ALA A 383 6.92 -1.98 12.00
C ALA A 383 7.43 -2.95 13.08
N LEU A 384 6.88 -4.16 13.16
CA LEU A 384 7.27 -5.17 14.13
C LEU A 384 8.70 -5.66 13.91
N ILE A 385 9.11 -5.97 12.66
CA ILE A 385 10.48 -6.40 12.36
C ILE A 385 11.48 -5.32 12.77
N MET A 386 11.22 -4.06 12.47
CA MET A 386 12.09 -2.96 12.90
C MET A 386 12.19 -2.86 14.43
N VAL A 387 11.05 -2.92 15.13
CA VAL A 387 11.01 -2.87 16.61
C VAL A 387 11.85 -3.98 17.24
N TYR A 388 11.69 -5.22 16.76
CA TYR A 388 12.39 -6.37 17.35
C TYR A 388 13.86 -6.46 16.95
N ALA A 389 14.19 -6.10 15.70
CA ALA A 389 15.57 -6.01 15.24
C ALA A 389 16.38 -5.00 16.07
N ASP A 390 15.80 -3.83 16.35
CA ASP A 390 16.49 -2.77 17.09
C ASP A 390 16.62 -3.10 18.59
N THR A 391 15.59 -3.74 19.19
CA THR A 391 15.56 -4.06 20.63
C THR A 391 16.62 -5.08 21.02
N ILE A 392 16.85 -6.10 20.18
CA ILE A 392 17.81 -7.18 20.51
C ILE A 392 19.25 -6.74 20.28
N ASN A 393 19.50 -5.92 19.25
CA ASN A 393 20.82 -5.33 19.01
C ASN A 393 21.32 -4.48 20.18
N PHE A 394 20.41 -3.77 20.85
CA PHE A 394 20.74 -3.00 22.06
C PHE A 394 21.27 -3.91 23.18
N ARG A 395 20.62 -5.05 23.45
CA ARG A 395 20.97 -5.95 24.55
C ARG A 395 22.32 -6.65 24.36
N PHE A 396 22.66 -7.05 23.13
CA PHE A 396 23.96 -7.67 22.86
C PHE A 396 25.12 -6.67 22.97
N ARG A 397 24.97 -5.43 22.46
CA ARG A 397 26.03 -4.42 22.61
C ARG A 397 26.29 -4.05 24.07
N THR A 398 25.25 -3.94 24.89
CA THR A 398 25.42 -3.64 26.32
C THR A 398 26.01 -4.81 27.12
N ALA A 399 25.68 -6.06 26.75
CA ALA A 399 26.19 -7.25 27.44
C ALA A 399 27.68 -7.52 27.16
N PHE A 400 28.19 -7.08 26.01
CA PHE A 400 29.62 -7.24 25.66
C PHE A 400 30.46 -5.98 25.93
N ALA A 401 29.85 -4.82 26.18
CA ALA A 401 30.56 -3.61 26.59
C ALA A 401 30.82 -3.52 28.10
N SER A 402 30.36 -4.50 28.89
CA SER A 402 30.48 -4.54 30.35
C SER A 402 31.57 -5.46 30.90
N ASN A 403 32.52 -5.91 30.06
CA ASN A 403 33.74 -6.58 30.55
C ASN A 403 34.94 -5.65 30.30
N PRO A 404 35.40 -4.87 31.30
CA PRO A 404 36.77 -4.37 31.31
C PRO A 404 37.79 -5.50 31.45
#